data_AF-A0A381UQL7-F1
#
_entry.id   AF-A0A381UQL7-F1
#
_cell.length_a   1.000
_cell.length_b   1.000
_cell.length_c   1.000
_cell.angle_alpha   90.00
_cell.angle_beta   90.00
_cell.angle_gamma   90.00
#
_symmetry.space_group_name_H-M   'P 1'
#
loop_
_entity.id
_entity.type
_entity.pdbx_description
1 polymer ?
#
loop_
_entity_poly.entity_id
_entity_poly.type
_entity_poly.pdbx_seq_one_letter_code
_entity_poly.pdbx_strand_id
1 'polypeptide(L)'
;MGQIKRDPRSIAMANAYTTIADGFFAVGYNPAMIAYQQDKPFMLQVIGFDMGFAGNFLSLQNLNSLSGDTLYALGENPRNPNDDSKDKLFRQFEDAGGLAFSQDLHFPLPIINYSSGNMAFTSNLVWMSNLVFPIGILELLFYGNGKRPSMDMTLDVEVFGINEVGFTFAVPYNSFALGVTAKYLQGLFYFGVDPDSSIANLVTSDYYFYGSGKYLLRFGVGGSGFGLDLGLVTKEYNGFRAGVSLINALGTIEWNKQGMMKDLVAGPDAVIGTDDDLFNPAAFLGFPAINESQAIAYEYTIDSVNASGLSNPNIFNSEPFKAVSNTDPDGNPKEFKTRYPAIFRAGVSYTTELFILSSDLWTGFRNQLYAHAGWRWSAGFEFLKFPNIPLRLGFAYGGPTFKELGLGFGYHTGPMIFDFGFGFKNGVWIHSMQGLNLSLQLTITSFKGRDSTKKPESSTEGPAPLPIEDNNNEELDNTNDQEINETSDESLSG
;
A
#
# COMPACT_ATOMS: atom_id res chain seq x y z
N MET A 1 -9.88 -1.93 -3.86
CA MET A 1 -8.43 -1.80 -4.15
C MET A 1 -7.62 -2.63 -3.16
N GLY A 2 -6.32 -2.86 -3.39
CA GLY A 2 -5.56 -3.93 -2.73
C GLY A 2 -4.22 -3.57 -2.12
N GLN A 3 -3.36 -4.57 -1.89
CA GLN A 3 -2.07 -4.40 -1.25
C GLN A 3 -1.21 -3.29 -1.88
N ILE A 4 -0.62 -2.47 -1.00
CA ILE A 4 0.21 -1.30 -1.28
C ILE A 4 1.56 -1.75 -1.83
N LYS A 5 2.34 -2.51 -1.04
CA LYS A 5 3.61 -3.06 -1.48
C LYS A 5 3.44 -4.15 -2.53
N ARG A 6 4.14 -4.01 -3.66
CA ARG A 6 4.05 -4.91 -4.81
C ARG A 6 5.43 -5.20 -5.37
N ASP A 7 5.49 -6.26 -6.14
CA ASP A 7 6.58 -6.61 -7.03
C ASP A 7 6.03 -7.22 -8.33
N PRO A 8 6.84 -7.37 -9.40
CA PRO A 8 6.37 -7.81 -10.70
C PRO A 8 5.66 -9.16 -10.65
N ARG A 9 6.20 -10.09 -9.85
CA ARG A 9 5.67 -11.44 -9.69
C ARG A 9 4.34 -11.39 -8.94
N SER A 10 4.22 -10.56 -7.91
CA SER A 10 2.95 -10.36 -7.19
C SER A 10 1.85 -9.78 -8.08
N ILE A 11 2.17 -8.81 -8.95
CA ILE A 11 1.21 -8.19 -9.89
C ILE A 11 0.79 -9.21 -10.94
N ALA A 12 1.76 -9.91 -11.53
CA ALA A 12 1.49 -10.92 -12.55
C ALA A 12 0.64 -12.07 -12.02
N MET A 13 0.82 -12.46 -10.75
CA MET A 13 0.05 -13.51 -10.07
C MET A 13 -1.24 -12.96 -9.43
N ALA A 14 -1.66 -11.74 -9.76
CA ALA A 14 -2.83 -11.06 -9.21
C ALA A 14 -2.93 -11.14 -7.67
N ASN A 15 -1.80 -11.01 -6.98
CA ASN A 15 -1.62 -11.11 -5.54
C ASN A 15 -1.82 -12.50 -4.89
N ALA A 16 -1.88 -13.59 -5.67
CA ALA A 16 -1.76 -14.96 -5.17
C ALA A 16 -0.28 -15.28 -4.85
N TYR A 17 0.22 -14.75 -3.74
CA TYR A 17 1.64 -14.57 -3.48
C TYR A 17 2.11 -15.00 -2.07
N THR A 18 1.19 -15.21 -1.12
CA THR A 18 1.46 -15.35 0.32
C THR A 18 2.42 -16.50 0.66
N THR A 19 2.44 -17.58 -0.13
CA THR A 19 3.30 -18.76 0.08
C THR A 19 4.43 -18.91 -0.93
N ILE A 20 4.52 -17.99 -1.90
CA ILE A 20 5.50 -18.03 -2.99
C ILE A 20 6.42 -16.80 -3.02
N ALA A 21 6.21 -15.83 -2.13
CA ALA A 21 7.05 -14.66 -1.97
C ALA A 21 8.51 -15.01 -1.68
N ASP A 22 9.44 -14.21 -2.20
CA ASP A 22 10.83 -14.62 -2.33
C ASP A 22 11.82 -13.52 -1.92
N GLY A 23 12.83 -13.85 -1.13
CA GLY A 23 13.78 -12.89 -0.58
C GLY A 23 13.08 -11.69 0.09
N PHE A 24 13.63 -10.49 -0.12
CA PHE A 24 13.07 -9.24 0.43
C PHE A 24 11.64 -8.91 -0.06
N PHE A 25 11.11 -9.60 -1.08
CA PHE A 25 9.70 -9.47 -1.48
C PHE A 25 8.73 -10.09 -0.48
N ALA A 26 9.19 -10.96 0.41
CA ALA A 26 8.38 -11.49 1.50
C ALA A 26 7.94 -10.40 2.50
N VAL A 27 8.73 -9.33 2.63
CA VAL A 27 8.45 -8.21 3.55
C VAL A 27 7.19 -7.48 3.07
N GLY A 28 6.16 -7.42 3.91
CA GLY A 28 4.84 -6.87 3.56
C GLY A 28 3.86 -7.86 2.93
N TYR A 29 4.25 -9.11 2.66
CA TYR A 29 3.37 -10.17 2.17
C TYR A 29 3.23 -11.33 3.16
N ASN A 30 4.34 -11.98 3.51
CA ASN A 30 4.40 -13.00 4.55
C ASN A 30 5.84 -13.10 5.07
N PRO A 31 6.18 -12.49 6.21
CA PRO A 31 7.56 -12.47 6.70
C PRO A 31 8.12 -13.86 6.98
N ALA A 32 7.29 -14.88 7.22
CA ALA A 32 7.76 -16.23 7.49
C ALA A 32 8.40 -16.92 6.28
N MET A 33 8.14 -16.42 5.06
CA MET A 33 8.78 -16.92 3.83
C MET A 33 10.30 -16.71 3.80
N ILE A 34 10.80 -15.76 4.61
CA ILE A 34 12.24 -15.52 4.77
C ILE A 34 12.96 -16.73 5.38
N ALA A 35 12.30 -17.55 6.20
CA ALA A 35 12.92 -18.73 6.79
C ALA A 35 13.42 -19.74 5.75
N TYR A 36 12.73 -19.83 4.59
CA TYR A 36 13.11 -20.72 3.49
C TYR A 36 14.04 -20.05 2.47
N GLN A 37 14.67 -18.94 2.84
CA GLN A 37 15.70 -18.24 2.06
C GLN A 37 17.11 -18.53 2.56
N GLN A 38 17.27 -19.25 3.68
CA GLN A 38 18.58 -19.51 4.30
C GLN A 38 19.56 -20.19 3.33
N ASP A 39 19.07 -21.12 2.51
CA ASP A 39 19.88 -21.85 1.53
C ASP A 39 19.97 -21.14 0.17
N LYS A 40 19.35 -19.96 0.03
CA LYS A 40 19.34 -19.19 -1.22
C LYS A 40 20.43 -18.14 -1.22
N PRO A 41 20.95 -17.75 -2.41
CA PRO A 41 21.91 -16.67 -2.49
C PRO A 41 21.31 -15.36 -1.98
N PHE A 42 22.19 -14.52 -1.41
CA PHE A 42 21.91 -13.11 -1.14
C PHE A 42 21.18 -12.46 -2.33
N MET A 43 20.19 -11.62 -2.05
CA MET A 43 19.47 -10.83 -3.04
C MET A 43 19.57 -9.36 -2.72
N LEU A 44 19.80 -8.52 -3.73
CA LEU A 44 19.88 -7.06 -3.65
C LEU A 44 19.05 -6.44 -4.76
N GLN A 45 18.13 -5.56 -4.40
CA GLN A 45 17.41 -4.74 -5.36
C GLN A 45 18.30 -3.61 -5.84
N VAL A 46 18.52 -3.54 -7.16
CA VAL A 46 19.27 -2.46 -7.78
C VAL A 46 18.33 -1.34 -8.18
N ILE A 47 17.23 -1.69 -8.85
CA ILE A 47 16.21 -0.76 -9.31
C ILE A 47 14.85 -1.40 -9.10
N GLY A 48 13.87 -0.62 -8.67
CA GLY A 48 12.47 -0.99 -8.68
C GLY A 48 11.59 0.21 -8.99
N PHE A 49 10.49 -0.04 -9.66
CA PHE A 49 9.43 0.93 -9.90
C PHE A 49 8.11 0.18 -9.92
N ASP A 50 7.21 0.53 -9.00
CA ASP A 50 5.85 0.00 -9.00
C ASP A 50 4.84 1.17 -9.00
N MET A 51 3.81 1.03 -9.82
CA MET A 51 2.76 2.03 -9.98
C MET A 51 1.41 1.35 -10.07
N GLY A 52 0.42 1.91 -9.38
CA GLY A 52 -0.98 1.55 -9.53
C GLY A 52 -1.83 2.78 -9.78
N PHE A 53 -2.77 2.64 -10.72
CA PHE A 53 -3.82 3.61 -10.96
C PHE A 53 -5.14 2.86 -11.06
N ALA A 54 -6.20 3.35 -10.41
CA ALA A 54 -7.52 2.76 -10.52
C ALA A 54 -8.61 3.81 -10.38
N GLY A 55 -9.66 3.66 -11.17
CA GLY A 55 -10.94 4.31 -10.95
C GLY A 55 -12.09 3.29 -10.89
N ASN A 56 -13.31 3.76 -10.63
CA ASN A 56 -14.51 2.92 -10.56
C ASN A 56 -15.36 2.93 -11.84
N PHE A 57 -15.01 3.73 -12.85
CA PHE A 57 -15.87 3.90 -14.03
C PHE A 57 -15.16 4.00 -15.38
N LEU A 58 -14.05 4.74 -15.49
CA LEU A 58 -13.43 5.04 -16.80
C LEU A 58 -12.81 3.79 -17.45
N SER A 59 -13.54 3.17 -18.38
CA SER A 59 -13.04 2.09 -19.25
C SER A 59 -13.58 2.25 -20.67
N LEU A 60 -12.91 1.68 -21.68
CA LEU A 60 -13.40 1.70 -23.07
C LEU A 60 -14.80 1.08 -23.18
N GLN A 61 -15.06 0.00 -22.44
CA GLN A 61 -16.35 -0.67 -22.40
C GLN A 61 -17.44 0.23 -21.82
N ASN A 62 -17.19 0.88 -20.68
CA ASN A 62 -18.17 1.77 -20.05
C ASN A 62 -18.42 3.01 -20.93
N LEU A 63 -17.37 3.62 -21.47
CA LEU A 63 -17.49 4.77 -22.38
C LEU A 63 -18.26 4.39 -23.66
N ASN A 64 -17.99 3.23 -24.25
CA ASN A 64 -18.74 2.76 -25.41
C ASN A 64 -20.20 2.44 -25.10
N SER A 65 -20.51 1.98 -23.87
CA SER A 65 -21.90 1.76 -23.45
C SER A 65 -22.71 3.04 -23.32
N LEU A 66 -22.04 4.18 -23.13
CA LEU A 66 -22.67 5.51 -23.11
C LEU A 66 -22.65 6.21 -24.47
N SER A 67 -21.78 5.79 -25.38
CA SER A 67 -21.56 6.49 -26.64
C SER A 67 -22.74 6.33 -27.59
N GLY A 68 -23.35 7.45 -27.98
CA GLY A 68 -24.51 7.47 -28.88
C GLY A 68 -25.83 7.04 -28.25
N ASP A 69 -25.84 6.72 -26.95
CA ASP A 69 -27.05 6.37 -26.22
C ASP A 69 -27.59 7.56 -25.42
N THR A 70 -28.91 7.60 -25.24
CA THR A 70 -29.55 8.58 -24.35
C THR A 70 -29.82 7.91 -23.02
N LEU A 71 -29.22 8.42 -21.95
CA LEU A 71 -29.52 7.91 -20.61
C LEU A 71 -30.88 8.44 -20.16
N TYR A 72 -31.76 7.52 -19.77
CA TYR A 72 -33.08 7.82 -19.23
C TYR A 72 -33.13 7.47 -17.75
N ALA A 73 -33.77 8.33 -16.95
CA ALA A 73 -34.32 7.90 -15.68
C ALA A 73 -35.67 7.21 -15.90
N LEU A 74 -36.10 6.41 -14.91
CA LEU A 74 -37.37 5.70 -14.96
C LEU A 74 -38.53 6.61 -15.41
N GLY A 75 -39.29 6.14 -16.41
CA GLY A 75 -40.42 6.85 -17.01
C GLY A 75 -40.08 7.92 -18.05
N GLU A 76 -38.81 8.27 -18.30
CA GLU A 76 -38.43 9.29 -19.30
C GLU A 76 -38.34 8.73 -20.72
N ASN A 77 -38.01 7.45 -20.89
CA ASN A 77 -37.81 6.85 -22.20
C ASN A 77 -39.16 6.62 -22.91
N PRO A 78 -39.46 7.32 -24.03
CA PRO A 78 -40.73 7.19 -24.72
C PRO A 78 -40.96 5.81 -25.36
N ARG A 79 -39.89 5.03 -25.57
CA ARG A 79 -39.91 3.71 -26.19
C ARG A 79 -39.93 2.57 -25.17
N ASN A 80 -39.45 2.83 -23.95
CA ASN A 80 -39.39 1.84 -22.87
C ASN A 80 -39.50 2.54 -21.51
N PRO A 81 -40.72 2.74 -20.97
CA PRO A 81 -40.91 3.43 -19.68
C PRO A 81 -40.19 2.79 -18.49
N ASN A 82 -39.79 1.52 -18.59
CA ASN A 82 -39.04 0.80 -17.55
C ASN A 82 -37.52 0.97 -17.67
N ASP A 83 -37.05 1.77 -18.63
CA ASP A 83 -35.63 2.10 -18.77
C ASP A 83 -35.19 3.06 -17.65
N ASP A 84 -34.20 2.62 -16.90
CA ASP A 84 -33.63 3.29 -15.74
C ASP A 84 -32.10 3.27 -15.81
N SER A 85 -31.59 3.60 -17.00
CA SER A 85 -30.17 3.56 -17.32
C SER A 85 -29.37 4.57 -16.49
N LYS A 86 -29.97 5.70 -16.07
CA LYS A 86 -29.31 6.64 -15.14
C LYS A 86 -29.09 6.01 -13.76
N ASP A 87 -30.11 5.49 -13.07
CA ASP A 87 -29.87 4.91 -11.72
C ASP A 87 -29.00 3.64 -11.80
N LYS A 88 -29.04 2.88 -12.90
CA LYS A 88 -28.08 1.77 -13.13
C LYS A 88 -26.64 2.25 -13.25
N LEU A 89 -26.40 3.40 -13.88
CA LEU A 89 -25.08 4.03 -13.94
C LEU A 89 -24.66 4.51 -12.55
N PHE A 90 -25.55 5.18 -11.82
CA PHE A 90 -25.23 5.75 -10.50
C PHE A 90 -24.91 4.70 -9.43
N ARG A 91 -25.52 3.52 -9.52
CA ARG A 91 -25.15 2.34 -8.71
C ARG A 91 -23.66 1.95 -8.81
N GLN A 92 -22.94 2.36 -9.86
CA GLN A 92 -21.49 2.12 -9.98
C GLN A 92 -20.64 3.10 -9.16
N PHE A 93 -21.21 4.26 -8.79
CA PHE A 93 -20.54 5.30 -8.01
C PHE A 93 -20.86 5.22 -6.52
N GLU A 94 -22.03 4.66 -6.16
CA GLU A 94 -22.53 4.58 -4.78
C GLU A 94 -21.54 3.94 -3.80
N ASP A 95 -20.92 2.81 -4.16
CA ASP A 95 -19.96 2.09 -3.30
C ASP A 95 -18.77 2.95 -2.85
N ALA A 96 -18.38 3.93 -3.67
CA ALA A 96 -17.26 4.83 -3.39
C ALA A 96 -17.70 6.22 -2.92
N GLY A 97 -19.01 6.49 -2.82
CA GLY A 97 -19.54 7.84 -2.54
C GLY A 97 -19.40 8.81 -3.72
N GLY A 98 -19.09 8.32 -4.92
CA GLY A 98 -18.86 9.18 -6.09
C GLY A 98 -17.94 8.58 -7.16
N LEU A 99 -17.41 9.44 -8.02
CA LEU A 99 -16.42 9.04 -9.03
C LEU A 99 -15.03 9.05 -8.37
N ALA A 100 -14.49 7.86 -8.14
CA ALA A 100 -13.27 7.66 -7.38
C ALA A 100 -12.06 7.41 -8.28
N PHE A 101 -10.94 7.99 -7.88
CA PHE A 101 -9.62 7.82 -8.48
C PHE A 101 -8.60 7.57 -7.38
N SER A 102 -7.76 6.57 -7.59
CA SER A 102 -6.65 6.28 -6.71
C SER A 102 -5.36 6.19 -7.50
N GLN A 103 -4.28 6.72 -6.95
CA GLN A 103 -2.94 6.52 -7.46
C GLN A 103 -1.95 6.10 -6.37
N ASP A 104 -1.09 5.12 -6.68
CA ASP A 104 -0.01 4.65 -5.82
C ASP A 104 1.28 4.60 -6.63
N LEU A 105 2.35 5.08 -6.02
CA LEU A 105 3.70 5.01 -6.57
C LEU A 105 4.64 4.47 -5.49
N HIS A 106 5.45 3.52 -5.89
CA HIS A 106 6.37 2.80 -5.03
C HIS A 106 7.76 2.86 -5.68
N PHE A 107 8.67 3.51 -4.96
CA PHE A 107 10.06 3.63 -5.34
C PHE A 107 10.92 2.98 -4.26
N PRO A 108 11.25 1.71 -4.42
CA PRO A 108 12.26 1.06 -3.60
C PRO A 108 13.58 1.83 -3.70
N LEU A 109 14.19 2.17 -2.56
CA LEU A 109 15.46 2.89 -2.59
C LEU A 109 16.55 1.97 -3.18
N PRO A 110 17.25 2.40 -4.24
CA PRO A 110 18.28 1.59 -4.89
C PRO A 110 19.33 1.10 -3.90
N ILE A 111 19.74 -0.18 -4.03
CA ILE A 111 20.90 -0.76 -3.32
C ILE A 111 20.68 -0.88 -1.79
N ILE A 112 19.49 -0.56 -1.28
CA ILE A 112 19.17 -0.68 0.14
C ILE A 112 18.39 -1.96 0.44
N ASN A 113 17.54 -2.40 -0.48
CA ASN A 113 16.67 -3.55 -0.23
C ASN A 113 17.42 -4.85 -0.47
N TYR A 114 17.56 -5.66 0.57
CA TYR A 114 18.27 -6.94 0.47
C TYR A 114 17.69 -8.02 1.38
N SER A 115 18.01 -9.26 1.06
CA SER A 115 17.74 -10.42 1.92
C SER A 115 18.93 -11.37 1.96
N SER A 116 19.22 -11.88 3.15
CA SER A 116 20.31 -12.82 3.41
C SER A 116 19.94 -13.73 4.58
N GLY A 117 20.13 -15.04 4.43
CA GLY A 117 19.82 -15.97 5.50
C GLY A 117 18.33 -15.94 5.85
N ASN A 118 18.03 -15.74 7.13
CA ASN A 118 16.68 -15.58 7.65
C ASN A 118 16.31 -14.12 7.96
N MET A 119 16.95 -13.17 7.27
CA MET A 119 16.75 -11.74 7.47
C MET A 119 16.51 -11.00 6.15
N ALA A 120 15.72 -9.93 6.22
CA ALA A 120 15.56 -9.00 5.12
C ALA A 120 15.42 -7.57 5.62
N PHE A 121 15.93 -6.62 4.82
CA PHE A 121 15.81 -5.19 5.06
C PHE A 121 15.22 -4.53 3.82
N THR A 122 14.26 -3.62 4.00
CA THR A 122 13.70 -2.83 2.90
C THR A 122 13.46 -1.37 3.31
N SER A 123 13.76 -0.43 2.43
CA SER A 123 13.33 0.96 2.48
C SER A 123 12.61 1.32 1.17
N ASN A 124 11.35 1.76 1.27
CA ASN A 124 10.53 2.07 0.10
C ASN A 124 9.90 3.46 0.27
N LEU A 125 10.11 4.33 -0.70
CA LEU A 125 9.35 5.56 -0.81
C LEU A 125 7.98 5.21 -1.41
N VAL A 126 6.91 5.52 -0.68
CA VAL A 126 5.53 5.23 -1.05
C VAL A 126 4.77 6.54 -1.11
N TRP A 127 4.14 6.80 -2.24
CA TRP A 127 3.20 7.90 -2.42
C TRP A 127 1.82 7.34 -2.77
N MET A 128 0.81 7.87 -2.12
CA MET A 128 -0.57 7.43 -2.26
C MET A 128 -1.50 8.62 -2.37
N SER A 129 -2.50 8.50 -3.24
CA SER A 129 -3.52 9.50 -3.50
C SER A 129 -4.87 8.81 -3.67
N ASN A 130 -5.89 9.35 -3.03
CA ASN A 130 -7.29 9.01 -3.21
C ASN A 130 -8.08 10.30 -3.42
N LEU A 131 -8.87 10.34 -4.47
CA LEU A 131 -9.72 11.46 -4.86
C LEU A 131 -11.09 10.93 -5.21
N VAL A 132 -12.12 11.37 -4.49
CA VAL A 132 -13.51 11.04 -4.80
C VAL A 132 -14.24 12.33 -5.15
N PHE A 133 -14.66 12.44 -6.41
CA PHE A 133 -15.58 13.49 -6.82
C PHE A 133 -16.98 13.15 -6.29
N PRO A 134 -17.62 14.05 -5.53
CA PRO A 134 -18.87 13.77 -4.84
C PRO A 134 -19.97 13.36 -5.81
N ILE A 135 -20.75 12.35 -5.40
CA ILE A 135 -21.88 11.86 -6.19
C ILE A 135 -22.88 12.96 -6.52
N GLY A 136 -23.09 13.95 -5.65
CA GLY A 136 -24.02 15.05 -5.87
C GLY A 136 -23.67 15.93 -7.07
N ILE A 137 -22.37 16.11 -7.38
CA ILE A 137 -21.96 16.84 -8.59
C ILE A 137 -22.41 16.07 -9.83
N LEU A 138 -22.24 14.75 -9.82
CA LEU A 138 -22.72 13.89 -10.90
C LEU A 138 -24.25 13.92 -10.97
N GLU A 139 -24.94 13.82 -9.84
CA GLU A 139 -26.41 13.87 -9.80
C GLU A 139 -26.94 15.16 -10.42
N LEU A 140 -26.35 16.30 -10.09
CA LEU A 140 -26.70 17.59 -10.68
C LEU A 140 -26.48 17.60 -12.20
N LEU A 141 -25.37 17.04 -12.69
CA LEU A 141 -25.05 16.99 -14.12
C LEU A 141 -26.01 16.09 -14.91
N PHE A 142 -26.42 14.93 -14.35
CA PHE A 142 -27.22 13.93 -15.08
C PHE A 142 -28.73 14.04 -14.85
N TYR A 143 -29.18 14.45 -13.66
CA TYR A 143 -30.59 14.62 -13.31
C TYR A 143 -31.04 16.07 -13.31
N GLY A 144 -30.11 17.03 -13.39
CA GLY A 144 -30.42 18.44 -13.24
C GLY A 144 -30.95 18.74 -11.84
N ASN A 145 -31.82 19.74 -11.76
CA ASN A 145 -32.39 20.25 -10.51
C ASN A 145 -33.76 19.64 -10.13
N GLY A 146 -34.30 18.70 -10.91
CA GLY A 146 -35.70 18.27 -10.80
C GLY A 146 -35.97 16.94 -10.10
N LYS A 147 -34.99 16.04 -9.97
CA LYS A 147 -35.21 14.67 -9.43
C LYS A 147 -34.47 14.35 -8.13
N ARG A 148 -33.39 15.08 -7.83
CA ARG A 148 -32.55 14.88 -6.64
C ARG A 148 -32.57 16.17 -5.81
N PRO A 149 -33.54 16.34 -4.90
CA PRO A 149 -33.75 17.63 -4.22
C PRO A 149 -32.63 17.97 -3.22
N SER A 150 -31.89 16.97 -2.73
CA SER A 150 -30.75 17.17 -1.83
C SER A 150 -29.61 16.30 -2.32
N MET A 151 -28.44 16.92 -2.51
CA MET A 151 -27.25 16.30 -3.07
C MET A 151 -26.07 16.52 -2.13
N ASP A 152 -25.29 15.46 -1.91
CA ASP A 152 -24.03 15.53 -1.17
C ASP A 152 -22.90 16.00 -2.09
N MET A 153 -22.32 17.15 -1.75
CA MET A 153 -21.26 17.81 -2.50
C MET A 153 -19.90 17.69 -1.82
N THR A 154 -19.77 16.83 -0.81
CA THR A 154 -18.56 16.70 0.01
C THR A 154 -17.45 16.03 -0.77
N LEU A 155 -16.39 16.79 -1.07
CA LEU A 155 -15.19 16.28 -1.72
C LEU A 155 -14.36 15.48 -0.72
N ASP A 156 -13.90 14.29 -1.12
CA ASP A 156 -12.94 13.50 -0.37
C ASP A 156 -11.60 13.47 -1.12
N VAL A 157 -10.55 13.92 -0.44
CA VAL A 157 -9.18 13.94 -0.93
C VAL A 157 -8.28 13.48 0.19
N GLU A 158 -7.40 12.52 -0.11
CA GLU A 158 -6.36 12.08 0.81
C GLU A 158 -5.10 11.75 0.02
N VAL A 159 -4.01 12.46 0.29
CA VAL A 159 -2.71 12.29 -0.36
C VAL A 159 -1.62 12.26 0.70
N PHE A 160 -0.73 11.29 0.63
CA PHE A 160 0.43 11.26 1.52
C PHE A 160 1.63 10.57 0.90
N GLY A 161 2.81 10.91 1.43
CA GLY A 161 4.08 10.28 1.10
C GLY A 161 4.77 9.79 2.36
N ILE A 162 5.27 8.55 2.34
CA ILE A 162 6.06 7.97 3.44
C ILE A 162 7.33 7.30 2.91
N ASN A 163 8.35 7.19 3.75
CA ASN A 163 9.39 6.18 3.61
C ASN A 163 9.09 5.02 4.58
N GLU A 164 8.77 3.85 4.04
CA GLU A 164 8.59 2.61 4.81
C GLU A 164 9.94 1.91 4.96
N VAL A 165 10.47 1.87 6.19
CA VAL A 165 11.64 1.06 6.54
C VAL A 165 11.18 -0.19 7.26
N GLY A 166 11.54 -1.37 6.76
CA GLY A 166 11.15 -2.66 7.29
C GLY A 166 12.35 -3.55 7.55
N PHE A 167 12.40 -4.14 8.74
CA PHE A 167 13.33 -5.19 9.10
C PHE A 167 12.55 -6.46 9.41
N THR A 168 12.91 -7.56 8.74
CA THR A 168 12.24 -8.85 8.87
C THR A 168 13.19 -9.91 9.37
N PHE A 169 12.69 -10.76 10.27
CA PHE A 169 13.37 -11.94 10.75
C PHE A 169 12.39 -13.12 10.79
N ALA A 170 12.88 -14.32 10.49
CA ALA A 170 12.07 -15.54 10.52
C ALA A 170 12.78 -16.70 11.22
N VAL A 171 12.00 -17.51 11.92
CA VAL A 171 12.45 -18.70 12.66
C VAL A 171 11.82 -19.95 12.03
N PRO A 172 12.64 -20.85 11.46
CA PRO A 172 12.16 -22.14 10.99
C PRO A 172 11.96 -23.11 12.16
N TYR A 173 10.91 -23.93 12.08
CA TYR A 173 10.65 -25.12 12.89
C TYR A 173 10.54 -26.34 11.96
N ASN A 174 10.40 -27.54 12.53
CA ASN A 174 10.39 -28.79 11.76
C ASN A 174 9.31 -28.84 10.66
N SER A 175 8.13 -28.29 10.92
CA SER A 175 6.97 -28.38 10.00
C SER A 175 6.44 -27.02 9.53
N PHE A 176 6.90 -25.92 10.12
CA PHE A 176 6.44 -24.57 9.79
C PHE A 176 7.52 -23.55 10.13
N ALA A 177 7.34 -22.30 9.70
CA ALA A 177 8.15 -21.17 10.08
C ALA A 177 7.26 -20.03 10.57
N LEU A 178 7.79 -19.23 11.48
CA LEU A 178 7.20 -17.98 11.93
C LEU A 178 8.07 -16.83 11.46
N GLY A 179 7.45 -15.70 11.11
CA GLY A 179 8.18 -14.50 10.73
C GLY A 179 7.55 -13.25 11.29
N VAL A 180 8.38 -12.26 11.54
CA VAL A 180 7.99 -10.94 12.04
C VAL A 180 8.69 -9.87 11.22
N THR A 181 7.97 -8.80 10.86
CA THR A 181 8.56 -7.56 10.35
C THR A 181 8.28 -6.43 11.32
N ALA A 182 9.31 -5.75 11.79
CA ALA A 182 9.18 -4.44 12.43
C ALA A 182 9.32 -3.36 11.36
N LYS A 183 8.39 -2.40 11.34
CA LYS A 183 8.41 -1.28 10.40
C LYS A 183 8.49 0.05 11.11
N TYR A 184 9.31 0.93 10.59
CA TYR A 184 9.27 2.36 10.86
C TYR A 184 8.64 3.07 9.65
N LEU A 185 7.60 3.84 9.92
CA LEU A 185 6.82 4.59 8.94
C LEU A 185 7.18 6.07 9.07
N GLN A 186 8.14 6.52 8.26
CA GLN A 186 8.55 7.92 8.24
C GLN A 186 7.60 8.71 7.35
N GLY A 187 6.71 9.50 7.94
CA GLY A 187 5.80 10.39 7.24
C GLY A 187 6.54 11.58 6.64
N LEU A 188 6.52 11.71 5.31
CA LEU A 188 7.14 12.83 4.62
C LEU A 188 6.16 14.01 4.56
N PHE A 189 4.97 13.77 3.99
CA PHE A 189 3.90 14.76 3.94
C PHE A 189 2.52 14.09 3.92
N TYR A 190 1.51 14.84 4.35
CA TYR A 190 0.10 14.50 4.25
C TYR A 190 -0.70 15.74 3.85
N PHE A 191 -1.70 15.54 2.99
CA PHE A 191 -2.74 16.50 2.67
C PHE A 191 -4.06 15.76 2.54
N GLY A 192 -5.10 16.23 3.21
CA GLY A 192 -6.43 15.66 3.02
C GLY A 192 -7.56 16.51 3.58
N VAL A 193 -8.77 16.18 3.16
CA VAL A 193 -10.01 16.72 3.72
C VAL A 193 -10.37 15.91 4.96
N ASP A 194 -10.65 16.57 6.09
CA ASP A 194 -11.12 15.89 7.29
C ASP A 194 -12.58 15.45 7.10
N PRO A 195 -12.88 14.14 7.01
CA PRO A 195 -14.23 13.64 6.74
C PRO A 195 -15.19 13.91 7.90
N ASP A 196 -14.70 14.03 9.13
CA ASP A 196 -15.57 14.23 10.31
C ASP A 196 -15.98 15.70 10.49
N SER A 197 -15.19 16.62 9.92
CA SER A 197 -15.36 18.06 10.08
C SER A 197 -15.78 18.77 8.79
N SER A 198 -15.83 18.05 7.67
CA SER A 198 -16.15 18.61 6.36
C SER A 198 -17.48 18.09 5.84
N ILE A 199 -18.33 19.00 5.38
CA ILE A 199 -19.63 18.68 4.80
C ILE A 199 -19.97 19.74 3.76
N ALA A 200 -20.51 19.31 2.62
CA ALA A 200 -21.05 20.20 1.62
C ALA A 200 -22.34 19.65 1.05
N ASN A 201 -23.32 20.52 0.86
CA ASN A 201 -24.63 20.15 0.36
C ASN A 201 -25.12 21.14 -0.69
N LEU A 202 -25.92 20.62 -1.63
CA LEU A 202 -26.71 21.42 -2.54
C LEU A 202 -28.16 20.95 -2.50
N VAL A 203 -29.08 21.89 -2.36
CA VAL A 203 -30.52 21.65 -2.36
C VAL A 203 -31.12 22.36 -3.56
N THR A 204 -31.94 21.62 -4.32
CA THR A 204 -32.67 22.15 -5.47
C THR A 204 -34.17 22.15 -5.19
N SER A 205 -34.83 23.23 -5.63
CA SER A 205 -36.29 23.37 -5.61
C SER A 205 -36.78 23.89 -6.96
N ASP A 206 -38.10 23.97 -7.13
CA ASP A 206 -38.72 24.49 -8.35
C ASP A 206 -38.40 25.98 -8.60
N TYR A 207 -38.02 26.73 -7.57
CA TYR A 207 -37.88 28.19 -7.63
C TYR A 207 -36.45 28.68 -7.42
N TYR A 208 -35.64 27.94 -6.66
CA TYR A 208 -34.28 28.32 -6.34
C TYR A 208 -33.42 27.09 -6.00
N PHE A 209 -32.10 27.22 -6.18
CA PHE A 209 -31.14 26.30 -5.57
C PHE A 209 -30.29 27.03 -4.55
N TYR A 210 -29.93 26.35 -3.47
CA TYR A 210 -29.14 26.89 -2.37
C TYR A 210 -28.27 25.79 -1.79
N GLY A 211 -27.24 26.17 -1.04
CA GLY A 211 -26.31 25.19 -0.50
C GLY A 211 -25.23 25.84 0.33
N SER A 212 -24.47 25.00 1.01
CA SER A 212 -23.33 25.44 1.80
C SER A 212 -22.28 24.35 1.80
N GLY A 213 -21.04 24.75 1.99
CA GLY A 213 -19.95 23.82 2.24
C GLY A 213 -19.01 24.35 3.28
N LYS A 214 -18.55 23.46 4.13
CA LYS A 214 -17.49 23.70 5.10
C LYS A 214 -16.47 22.59 4.92
N TYR A 215 -15.23 22.98 4.69
CA TYR A 215 -14.11 22.07 4.54
C TYR A 215 -13.06 22.40 5.58
N LEU A 216 -12.55 21.37 6.23
CA LEU A 216 -11.38 21.43 7.08
C LEU A 216 -10.26 20.60 6.43
N LEU A 217 -9.28 21.29 5.84
CA LEU A 217 -8.13 20.67 5.22
C LEU A 217 -7.02 20.49 6.27
N ARG A 218 -6.50 19.27 6.35
CA ARG A 218 -5.40 18.90 7.26
C ARG A 218 -4.11 18.70 6.47
N PHE A 219 -3.04 19.24 7.01
CA PHE A 219 -1.69 19.10 6.47
C PHE A 219 -0.76 18.53 7.53
N GLY A 220 0.15 17.66 7.12
CA GLY A 220 1.16 17.08 8.00
C GLY A 220 2.51 17.01 7.29
N VAL A 221 3.60 17.16 8.05
CA VAL A 221 4.97 17.03 7.56
C VAL A 221 5.85 16.41 8.63
N GLY A 222 6.74 15.50 8.25
CA GLY A 222 7.68 14.88 9.18
C GLY A 222 7.04 13.95 10.23
N GLY A 223 5.86 13.39 9.94
CA GLY A 223 5.19 12.44 10.83
C GLY A 223 6.02 11.16 11.08
N SER A 224 5.67 10.41 12.11
CA SER A 224 6.35 9.14 12.43
C SER A 224 5.39 8.08 12.94
N GLY A 225 5.76 6.81 12.75
CA GLY A 225 4.88 5.70 13.03
C GLY A 225 5.60 4.36 13.03
N PHE A 226 4.89 3.34 13.51
CA PHE A 226 5.38 1.97 13.52
C PHE A 226 4.35 1.01 12.94
N GLY A 227 4.83 -0.07 12.35
CA GLY A 227 4.03 -1.18 11.85
C GLY A 227 4.61 -2.53 12.26
N LEU A 228 3.75 -3.53 12.33
CA LEU A 228 4.13 -4.90 12.66
C LEU A 228 3.48 -5.87 11.67
N ASP A 229 4.28 -6.69 11.02
CA ASP A 229 3.80 -7.82 10.23
C ASP A 229 4.07 -9.12 10.96
N LEU A 230 3.11 -10.04 10.91
CA LEU A 230 3.21 -11.40 11.45
C LEU A 230 2.93 -12.40 10.34
N GLY A 231 3.70 -13.49 10.31
CA GLY A 231 3.59 -14.52 9.30
C GLY A 231 3.75 -15.91 9.87
N LEU A 232 3.03 -16.85 9.28
CA LEU A 232 3.19 -18.28 9.47
C LEU A 232 3.19 -18.95 8.08
N VAL A 233 4.06 -19.93 7.90
CA VAL A 233 4.07 -20.73 6.67
C VAL A 233 4.52 -22.17 6.94
N THR A 234 3.88 -23.15 6.32
CA THR A 234 4.28 -24.55 6.45
C THR A 234 5.57 -24.83 5.69
N LYS A 235 6.30 -25.88 6.08
CA LYS A 235 7.33 -26.46 5.21
C LYS A 235 6.65 -27.00 3.95
N GLU A 236 7.38 -27.04 2.85
CA GLU A 236 6.87 -27.66 1.63
C GLU A 236 6.76 -29.17 1.80
N TYR A 237 5.59 -29.73 1.48
CA TYR A 237 5.34 -31.17 1.53
C TYR A 237 4.66 -31.61 0.23
N ASN A 238 5.33 -32.48 -0.53
CA ASN A 238 4.87 -32.93 -1.86
C ASN A 238 4.49 -31.77 -2.79
N GLY A 239 5.28 -30.70 -2.79
CA GLY A 239 5.04 -29.48 -3.56
C GLY A 239 4.00 -28.53 -2.95
N PHE A 240 3.24 -28.95 -1.93
CA PHE A 240 2.27 -28.09 -1.26
C PHE A 240 2.88 -27.24 -0.16
N ARG A 241 2.41 -25.99 -0.07
CA ARG A 241 2.70 -25.07 1.04
C ARG A 241 1.44 -24.29 1.40
N ALA A 242 1.21 -24.05 2.68
CA ALA A 242 0.15 -23.20 3.19
C ALA A 242 0.75 -22.08 4.05
N GLY A 243 0.10 -20.93 4.12
CA GLY A 243 0.57 -19.81 4.92
C GLY A 243 -0.51 -18.80 5.24
N VAL A 244 -0.30 -18.06 6.32
CA VAL A 244 -1.18 -17.00 6.80
C VAL A 244 -0.31 -15.82 7.23
N SER A 245 -0.76 -14.61 6.99
CA SER A 245 -0.08 -13.41 7.45
C SER A 245 -1.06 -12.30 7.84
N LEU A 246 -0.60 -11.44 8.73
CA LEU A 246 -1.25 -10.20 9.11
C LEU A 246 -0.23 -9.08 8.95
N ILE A 247 -0.48 -8.18 8.01
CA ILE A 247 0.40 -7.10 7.61
C ILE A 247 -0.08 -5.81 8.25
N ASN A 248 0.85 -5.00 8.77
CA ASN A 248 0.58 -3.71 9.43
C ASN A 248 -0.45 -3.79 10.58
N ALA A 249 -0.45 -4.84 11.39
CA ALA A 249 -1.43 -5.06 12.47
C ALA A 249 -1.58 -3.85 13.43
N LEU A 250 -0.49 -3.10 13.63
CA LEU A 250 -0.40 -1.93 14.50
C LEU A 250 -0.06 -0.64 13.74
N GLY A 251 -0.15 -0.65 12.40
CA GLY A 251 0.28 0.44 11.53
C GLY A 251 -0.43 1.76 11.83
N THR A 252 0.29 2.74 12.38
CA THR A 252 -0.23 4.10 12.62
C THR A 252 0.88 5.12 12.41
N ILE A 253 0.55 6.25 11.80
CA ILE A 253 1.42 7.42 11.62
C ILE A 253 0.81 8.60 12.38
N GLU A 254 1.62 9.24 13.20
CA GLU A 254 1.28 10.46 13.92
C GLU A 254 1.95 11.65 13.21
N TRP A 255 1.14 12.59 12.73
CA TRP A 255 1.61 13.70 11.88
C TRP A 255 1.93 14.98 12.63
N ASN A 256 1.38 15.14 13.83
CA ASN A 256 1.50 16.36 14.62
C ASN A 256 2.35 16.20 15.89
N LYS A 257 3.11 15.10 16.00
CA LYS A 257 4.13 14.92 17.04
C LYS A 257 5.53 15.19 16.51
N GLN A 258 6.45 15.52 17.42
CA GLN A 258 7.83 15.77 17.07
C GLN A 258 8.53 14.50 16.60
N GLY A 259 9.42 14.64 15.62
CA GLY A 259 10.14 13.53 15.01
C GLY A 259 11.34 14.02 14.19
N MET A 260 12.28 13.12 13.88
CA MET A 260 13.59 13.46 13.29
C MET A 260 13.50 14.29 12.00
N MET A 261 12.51 14.03 11.14
CA MET A 261 12.32 14.82 9.92
C MET A 261 11.66 16.16 10.18
N LYS A 262 10.80 16.25 11.19
CA LYS A 262 10.13 17.50 11.54
C LYS A 262 11.15 18.53 11.96
N ASP A 263 12.12 18.14 12.80
CA ASP A 263 13.20 19.03 13.25
C ASP A 263 14.09 19.48 12.09
N LEU A 264 14.30 18.63 11.08
CA LEU A 264 15.05 19.02 9.87
C LEU A 264 14.27 20.04 9.03
N VAL A 265 12.95 19.83 8.87
CA VAL A 265 12.10 20.63 7.99
C VAL A 265 11.72 21.98 8.61
N ALA A 266 11.57 22.04 9.93
CA ALA A 266 11.24 23.24 10.68
C ALA A 266 12.36 24.29 10.74
N GLY A 267 13.53 24.02 10.12
CA GLY A 267 14.61 24.99 10.10
C GLY A 267 15.27 25.22 11.48
N PRO A 268 16.08 26.27 11.61
CA PRO A 268 16.90 26.53 12.81
C PRO A 268 16.13 26.74 14.11
N ASP A 269 14.88 27.22 14.05
CA ASP A 269 14.06 27.46 15.24
C ASP A 269 13.28 26.22 15.72
N ALA A 270 13.26 25.15 14.90
CA ALA A 270 12.54 23.90 15.12
C ALA A 270 11.01 24.07 15.30
N VAL A 271 10.43 25.16 14.78
CA VAL A 271 9.00 25.45 14.82
C VAL A 271 8.42 25.43 13.41
N ILE A 272 7.49 24.52 13.13
CA ILE A 272 6.79 24.50 11.83
C ILE A 272 5.82 25.68 11.75
N GLY A 273 5.75 26.33 10.58
CA GLY A 273 4.79 27.39 10.26
C GLY A 273 5.39 28.79 10.27
N THR A 274 6.71 28.91 10.25
CA THR A 274 7.49 30.16 10.23
C THR A 274 8.16 30.37 8.87
N ASP A 275 8.71 31.56 8.64
CA ASP A 275 9.34 31.92 7.36
C ASP A 275 10.66 31.16 7.09
N ASP A 276 11.25 30.51 8.10
CA ASP A 276 12.48 29.71 8.00
C ASP A 276 12.26 28.22 7.75
N ASP A 277 11.00 27.77 7.67
CA ASP A 277 10.62 26.41 7.25
C ASP A 277 11.31 26.04 5.92
N LEU A 278 12.04 24.92 5.88
CA LEU A 278 12.55 24.37 4.61
C LEU A 278 11.41 23.87 3.70
N PHE A 279 10.31 23.42 4.30
CA PHE A 279 9.13 22.96 3.58
C PHE A 279 7.85 23.00 4.43
N ASN A 280 6.90 23.84 4.05
CA ASN A 280 5.54 23.83 4.59
C ASN A 280 4.56 23.32 3.52
N PRO A 281 3.89 22.17 3.70
CA PRO A 281 3.04 21.57 2.67
C PRO A 281 1.81 22.43 2.34
N ALA A 282 1.29 23.20 3.28
CA ALA A 282 0.17 24.11 3.04
C ALA A 282 0.62 25.30 2.18
N ALA A 283 1.72 25.95 2.55
CA ALA A 283 2.29 27.06 1.79
C ALA A 283 2.72 26.65 0.37
N PHE A 284 3.28 25.44 0.22
CA PHE A 284 3.66 24.89 -1.08
C PHE A 284 2.47 24.78 -2.05
N LEU A 285 1.27 24.49 -1.54
CA LEU A 285 0.03 24.44 -2.32
C LEU A 285 -0.70 25.79 -2.41
N GLY A 286 -0.09 26.88 -1.94
CA GLY A 286 -0.64 28.24 -2.01
C GLY A 286 -1.63 28.59 -0.88
N PHE A 287 -1.71 27.78 0.16
CA PHE A 287 -2.49 28.09 1.37
C PHE A 287 -1.65 28.90 2.38
N PRO A 288 -2.27 29.53 3.39
CA PRO A 288 -1.52 30.05 4.54
C PRO A 288 -0.63 28.97 5.17
N ALA A 289 0.60 29.34 5.56
CA ALA A 289 1.45 28.45 6.35
C ALA A 289 0.78 28.16 7.70
N ILE A 290 0.82 26.88 8.12
CA ILE A 290 0.22 26.42 9.37
C ILE A 290 1.16 25.53 10.15
N ASN A 291 0.97 25.50 11.47
CA ASN A 291 1.68 24.62 12.43
C ASN A 291 0.84 23.39 12.84
N GLU A 292 1.38 22.52 13.71
CA GLU A 292 0.69 21.31 14.22
C GLU A 292 -0.66 21.53 14.90
N SER A 293 -0.93 22.73 15.39
CA SER A 293 -2.15 23.11 16.12
C SER A 293 -3.15 23.82 15.22
N GLN A 294 -2.91 23.85 13.92
CA GLN A 294 -3.72 24.57 12.95
C GLN A 294 -4.17 23.65 11.81
N ALA A 295 -5.25 24.07 11.16
CA ALA A 295 -5.78 23.50 9.93
C ALA A 295 -6.23 24.62 9.00
N ILE A 296 -6.54 24.31 7.74
CA ILE A 296 -7.11 25.29 6.81
C ILE A 296 -8.61 25.08 6.72
N ALA A 297 -9.39 26.12 7.03
CA ALA A 297 -10.83 26.14 6.82
C ALA A 297 -11.17 26.84 5.49
N TYR A 298 -12.17 26.28 4.79
CA TYR A 298 -12.81 26.90 3.64
C TYR A 298 -14.33 26.76 3.78
N GLU A 299 -15.04 27.87 3.65
CA GLU A 299 -16.49 27.89 3.79
C GLU A 299 -17.10 28.64 2.59
N TYR A 300 -18.18 28.10 2.05
CA TYR A 300 -18.97 28.77 1.03
C TYR A 300 -20.46 28.62 1.29
N THR A 301 -21.22 29.59 0.79
CA THR A 301 -22.68 29.59 0.79
C THR A 301 -23.18 29.98 -0.60
N ILE A 302 -24.26 29.33 -0.99
CA ILE A 302 -25.01 29.59 -2.21
C ILE A 302 -26.39 30.00 -1.76
N ASP A 303 -26.75 31.27 -1.95
CA ASP A 303 -28.03 31.81 -1.50
C ASP A 303 -29.02 31.87 -2.66
N SER A 304 -30.06 31.03 -2.57
CA SER A 304 -31.26 30.99 -3.41
C SER A 304 -31.11 31.52 -4.84
N VAL A 305 -30.32 30.83 -5.65
CA VAL A 305 -30.08 31.19 -7.05
C VAL A 305 -31.30 30.88 -7.89
N ASN A 306 -31.75 31.86 -8.68
CA ASN A 306 -32.85 31.71 -9.63
C ASN A 306 -32.53 32.48 -10.93
N ALA A 307 -33.37 32.31 -11.96
CA ALA A 307 -33.14 32.89 -13.28
C ALA A 307 -33.00 34.43 -13.27
N SER A 308 -33.75 35.12 -12.40
CA SER A 308 -33.62 36.57 -12.20
C SER A 308 -32.40 36.97 -11.39
N GLY A 309 -31.90 36.07 -10.55
CA GLY A 309 -30.83 36.29 -9.61
C GLY A 309 -29.46 36.09 -10.22
N LEU A 310 -29.27 35.30 -11.28
CA LEU A 310 -27.97 34.90 -11.86
C LEU A 310 -26.97 36.03 -12.14
N SER A 311 -27.44 37.27 -12.32
CA SER A 311 -26.59 38.46 -12.50
C SER A 311 -26.15 39.13 -11.19
N ASN A 312 -26.64 38.68 -10.04
CA ASN A 312 -26.31 39.20 -8.72
C ASN A 312 -24.95 38.65 -8.27
N PRO A 313 -23.96 39.51 -7.98
CA PRO A 313 -22.64 39.06 -7.57
C PRO A 313 -22.62 38.35 -6.20
N ASN A 314 -23.66 38.52 -5.37
CA ASN A 314 -23.70 38.00 -3.99
C ASN A 314 -24.36 36.62 -3.87
N ILE A 315 -24.61 35.93 -4.99
CA ILE A 315 -25.22 34.60 -4.99
C ILE A 315 -24.27 33.53 -4.42
N PHE A 316 -22.99 33.64 -4.78
CA PHE A 316 -21.94 32.73 -4.36
C PHE A 316 -21.01 33.51 -3.44
N ASN A 317 -21.11 33.24 -2.14
CA ASN A 317 -20.22 33.83 -1.15
C ASN A 317 -19.28 32.75 -0.65
N SER A 318 -17.98 32.98 -0.81
CA SER A 318 -16.95 32.13 -0.23
C SER A 318 -16.02 32.95 0.64
N GLU A 319 -15.61 32.36 1.74
CA GLU A 319 -14.53 32.88 2.54
C GLU A 319 -13.19 32.47 1.91
N PRO A 320 -12.16 33.32 1.95
CA PRO A 320 -10.82 32.89 1.57
C PRO A 320 -10.37 31.75 2.50
N PHE A 321 -9.43 30.92 2.02
CA PHE A 321 -8.79 29.90 2.86
C PHE A 321 -8.17 30.55 4.11
N LYS A 322 -8.51 30.05 5.29
CA LYS A 322 -8.07 30.61 6.58
C LYS A 322 -7.40 29.56 7.43
N ALA A 323 -6.28 29.90 8.04
CA ALA A 323 -5.72 29.13 9.14
C ALA A 323 -6.64 29.24 10.37
N VAL A 324 -7.05 28.10 10.91
CA VAL A 324 -7.90 27.99 12.11
C VAL A 324 -7.23 27.13 13.16
N SER A 325 -7.51 27.41 14.44
CA SER A 325 -7.03 26.56 15.53
C SER A 325 -7.71 25.19 15.47
N ASN A 326 -6.92 24.13 15.59
CA ASN A 326 -7.35 22.75 15.65
C ASN A 326 -6.85 22.10 16.95
N THR A 327 -7.34 22.63 18.06
CA THR A 327 -6.96 22.22 19.43
C THR A 327 -8.10 21.54 20.16
N ASP A 328 -7.77 20.70 21.13
CA ASP A 328 -8.71 20.08 22.06
C ASP A 328 -9.20 21.10 23.12
N PRO A 329 -10.17 20.74 23.99
CA PRO A 329 -10.68 21.65 25.03
C PRO A 329 -9.61 22.18 26.00
N ASP A 330 -8.48 21.48 26.13
CA ASP A 330 -7.37 21.85 27.00
C ASP A 330 -6.32 22.72 26.29
N GLY A 331 -6.54 23.03 24.99
CA GLY A 331 -5.67 23.87 24.18
C GLY A 331 -4.51 23.13 23.52
N ASN A 332 -4.43 21.80 23.63
CA ASN A 332 -3.41 21.01 22.97
C ASN A 332 -3.79 20.71 21.51
N PRO A 333 -2.83 20.54 20.59
CA PRO A 333 -3.13 20.15 19.22
C PRO A 333 -3.97 18.86 19.18
N LYS A 334 -5.12 18.88 18.47
CA LYS A 334 -5.94 17.68 18.30
C LYS A 334 -5.13 16.60 17.61
N GLU A 335 -5.19 15.39 18.14
CA GLU A 335 -4.45 14.25 17.61
C GLU A 335 -4.63 14.08 16.09
N PHE A 336 -3.50 13.99 15.37
CA PHE A 336 -3.49 13.77 13.93
C PHE A 336 -2.85 12.42 13.61
N LYS A 337 -3.72 11.42 13.53
CA LYS A 337 -3.33 10.03 13.25
C LYS A 337 -3.94 9.53 11.95
N THR A 338 -3.11 8.90 11.15
CA THR A 338 -3.54 8.10 10.00
C THR A 338 -3.18 6.65 10.24
N ARG A 339 -4.13 5.74 10.04
CA ARG A 339 -3.85 4.30 10.15
C ARG A 339 -3.21 3.80 8.87
N TYR A 340 -2.05 3.17 9.00
CA TYR A 340 -1.42 2.52 7.87
C TYR A 340 -2.14 1.20 7.57
N PRO A 341 -2.47 0.89 6.31
CA PRO A 341 -3.48 -0.12 6.01
C PRO A 341 -3.07 -1.55 6.41
N ALA A 342 -3.92 -2.17 7.23
CA ALA A 342 -3.75 -3.54 7.69
C ALA A 342 -4.41 -4.54 6.74
N ILE A 343 -3.75 -5.68 6.50
CA ILE A 343 -4.20 -6.71 5.55
C ILE A 343 -4.02 -8.09 6.19
N PHE A 344 -5.08 -8.89 6.15
CA PHE A 344 -5.01 -10.32 6.45
C PHE A 344 -4.93 -11.14 5.16
N ARG A 345 -4.07 -12.17 5.15
CA ARG A 345 -3.89 -13.08 4.01
C ARG A 345 -3.84 -14.53 4.47
N ALA A 346 -4.44 -15.42 3.69
CA ALA A 346 -4.27 -16.86 3.80
C ALA A 346 -4.06 -17.43 2.39
N GLY A 347 -3.09 -18.33 2.24
CA GLY A 347 -2.65 -18.79 0.93
C GLY A 347 -2.23 -20.24 0.91
N VAL A 348 -2.38 -20.86 -0.26
CA VAL A 348 -1.85 -22.19 -0.56
C VAL A 348 -1.18 -22.18 -1.93
N SER A 349 -0.10 -22.92 -2.08
CA SER A 349 0.57 -23.10 -3.37
C SER A 349 0.97 -24.54 -3.59
N TYR A 350 1.06 -24.91 -4.87
CA TYR A 350 1.57 -26.19 -5.34
C TYR A 350 2.68 -25.95 -6.37
N THR A 351 3.88 -26.43 -6.06
CA THR A 351 5.09 -26.23 -6.86
C THR A 351 5.52 -27.54 -7.51
N THR A 352 5.88 -27.46 -8.79
CA THR A 352 6.51 -28.55 -9.56
C THR A 352 7.73 -28.00 -10.30
N GLU A 353 8.47 -28.88 -10.99
CA GLU A 353 9.59 -28.47 -11.85
C GLU A 353 9.15 -27.65 -13.09
N LEU A 354 7.87 -27.75 -13.48
CA LEU A 354 7.35 -27.13 -14.71
C LEU A 354 6.47 -25.90 -14.45
N PHE A 355 5.84 -25.83 -13.28
CA PHE A 355 4.92 -24.75 -12.94
C PHE A 355 4.69 -24.60 -11.43
N ILE A 356 4.22 -23.42 -11.05
CA ILE A 356 3.68 -23.09 -9.73
C ILE A 356 2.22 -22.68 -9.88
N LEU A 357 1.36 -23.27 -9.06
CA LEU A 357 0.01 -22.80 -8.81
C LEU A 357 -0.04 -22.15 -7.43
N SER A 358 -0.73 -21.03 -7.33
CA SER A 358 -0.90 -20.30 -6.07
C SER A 358 -2.34 -19.81 -5.96
N SER A 359 -2.91 -19.86 -4.76
CA SER A 359 -4.21 -19.29 -4.48
C SER A 359 -4.22 -18.65 -3.11
N ASP A 360 -4.70 -17.40 -3.06
CA ASP A 360 -4.80 -16.62 -1.84
C ASP A 360 -6.24 -16.14 -1.62
N LEU A 361 -6.63 -16.07 -0.36
CA LEU A 361 -7.78 -15.32 0.12
C LEU A 361 -7.25 -14.22 1.05
N TRP A 362 -7.63 -12.97 0.78
CA TRP A 362 -7.18 -11.85 1.61
C TRP A 362 -8.21 -10.74 1.73
N THR A 363 -8.08 -9.93 2.78
CA THR A 363 -8.99 -8.83 3.07
C THR A 363 -8.27 -7.71 3.83
N GLY A 364 -8.67 -6.46 3.59
CA GLY A 364 -8.31 -5.33 4.43
C GLY A 364 -9.34 -5.12 5.54
N PHE A 365 -9.00 -4.30 6.54
CA PHE A 365 -9.90 -4.02 7.66
C PHE A 365 -10.67 -2.69 7.53
N ARG A 366 -10.32 -1.87 6.53
CA ARG A 366 -10.91 -0.54 6.27
C ARG A 366 -10.94 -0.27 4.77
N ASN A 367 -11.89 0.58 4.35
CA ASN A 367 -11.92 1.18 3.02
C ASN A 367 -11.19 2.51 3.06
N GLN A 368 -9.86 2.46 3.13
CA GLN A 368 -9.04 3.66 3.19
C GLN A 368 -7.65 3.34 2.66
N LEU A 369 -7.02 4.29 1.96
CA LEU A 369 -5.64 4.19 1.50
C LEU A 369 -5.34 2.84 0.83
N TYR A 370 -6.07 2.49 -0.22
CA TYR A 370 -5.92 1.24 -0.95
C TYR A 370 -6.30 -0.06 -0.23
N ALA A 371 -6.45 -0.09 1.10
CA ALA A 371 -7.12 -1.21 1.73
C ALA A 371 -8.61 -1.18 1.39
N HIS A 372 -9.15 -2.37 1.19
CA HIS A 372 -10.57 -2.59 0.98
C HIS A 372 -11.05 -3.59 2.03
N ALA A 373 -12.08 -3.18 2.77
CA ALA A 373 -12.82 -4.04 3.66
C ALA A 373 -13.75 -4.94 2.82
N GLY A 374 -13.17 -6.03 2.33
CA GLY A 374 -13.86 -7.00 1.47
C GLY A 374 -12.95 -8.18 1.18
N TRP A 375 -13.53 -9.37 1.09
CA TRP A 375 -12.78 -10.57 0.75
C TRP A 375 -12.46 -10.60 -0.74
N ARG A 376 -11.20 -10.88 -1.06
CA ARG A 376 -10.76 -11.12 -2.43
C ARG A 376 -10.06 -12.46 -2.50
N TRP A 377 -10.47 -13.24 -3.48
CA TRP A 377 -9.80 -14.45 -3.90
C TRP A 377 -8.90 -14.17 -5.09
N SER A 378 -7.69 -14.74 -5.06
CA SER A 378 -6.70 -14.66 -6.12
C SER A 378 -6.22 -16.06 -6.48
N ALA A 379 -5.97 -16.30 -7.76
CA ALA A 379 -5.31 -17.48 -8.29
C ALA A 379 -4.21 -17.07 -9.26
N GLY A 380 -3.05 -17.73 -9.18
CA GLY A 380 -1.89 -17.45 -10.00
C GLY A 380 -1.30 -18.73 -10.57
N PHE A 381 -0.78 -18.62 -11.79
CA PHE A 381 -0.05 -19.66 -12.51
C PHE A 381 1.27 -19.08 -13.01
N GLU A 382 2.37 -19.75 -12.66
CA GLU A 382 3.70 -19.41 -13.14
C GLU A 382 4.29 -20.63 -13.88
N PHE A 383 4.66 -20.43 -15.13
CA PHE A 383 5.21 -21.45 -16.00
C PHE A 383 6.73 -21.38 -15.98
N LEU A 384 7.37 -22.46 -15.53
CA LEU A 384 8.81 -22.56 -15.28
C LEU A 384 9.55 -23.39 -16.34
N LYS A 385 8.85 -23.89 -17.36
CA LYS A 385 9.46 -24.72 -18.43
C LYS A 385 10.63 -24.04 -19.13
N PHE A 386 10.65 -22.71 -19.21
CA PHE A 386 11.79 -21.94 -19.71
C PHE A 386 12.60 -21.43 -18.50
N PRO A 387 13.75 -22.04 -18.17
CA PRO A 387 14.45 -21.76 -16.90
C PRO A 387 14.83 -20.29 -16.70
N ASN A 388 15.10 -19.58 -17.80
CA ASN A 388 15.51 -18.18 -17.78
C ASN A 388 14.35 -17.21 -18.02
N ILE A 389 13.16 -17.69 -18.41
CA ILE A 389 12.02 -16.85 -18.81
C ILE A 389 10.73 -17.37 -18.17
N PRO A 390 10.54 -17.21 -16.84
CA PRO A 390 9.29 -17.57 -16.21
C PRO A 390 8.17 -16.69 -16.78
N LEU A 391 7.05 -17.31 -17.15
CA LEU A 391 5.84 -16.63 -17.63
C LEU A 391 4.75 -16.73 -16.57
N ARG A 392 4.02 -15.65 -16.33
CA ARG A 392 3.10 -15.54 -15.19
C ARG A 392 1.75 -15.00 -15.62
N LEU A 393 0.71 -15.61 -15.07
CA LEU A 393 -0.69 -15.24 -15.27
C LEU A 393 -1.41 -15.31 -13.92
N GLY A 394 -2.27 -14.33 -13.66
CA GLY A 394 -3.02 -14.26 -12.42
C GLY A 394 -4.42 -13.75 -12.66
N PHE A 395 -5.36 -14.25 -11.89
CA PHE A 395 -6.73 -13.77 -11.86
C PHE A 395 -7.16 -13.51 -10.42
N ALA A 396 -7.94 -12.46 -10.22
CA ALA A 396 -8.55 -12.22 -8.93
C ALA A 396 -9.97 -11.68 -9.03
N TYR A 397 -10.75 -12.01 -8.00
CA TYR A 397 -12.15 -11.67 -7.87
C TYR A 397 -12.48 -11.38 -6.39
N GLY A 398 -13.10 -10.23 -6.14
CA GLY A 398 -13.58 -9.83 -4.81
C GLY A 398 -14.86 -9.02 -4.86
N GLY A 399 -15.66 -9.16 -5.93
CA GLY A 399 -16.92 -8.45 -6.12
C GLY A 399 -17.09 -7.87 -7.53
N PRO A 400 -18.18 -7.12 -7.78
CA PRO A 400 -18.48 -6.53 -9.08
C PRO A 400 -17.41 -5.54 -9.55
N THR A 401 -16.95 -4.69 -8.63
CA THR A 401 -15.99 -3.60 -8.86
C THR A 401 -14.55 -4.03 -8.60
N PHE A 402 -14.31 -5.26 -8.15
CA PHE A 402 -12.98 -5.73 -7.75
C PHE A 402 -12.59 -7.02 -8.47
N LYS A 403 -12.10 -6.84 -9.71
CA LYS A 403 -11.58 -7.92 -10.58
C LYS A 403 -10.25 -7.49 -11.15
N GLU A 404 -9.34 -8.44 -11.33
CA GLU A 404 -8.00 -8.15 -11.85
C GLU A 404 -7.45 -9.32 -12.64
N LEU A 405 -6.84 -9.03 -13.79
CA LEU A 405 -6.04 -9.98 -14.54
C LEU A 405 -4.58 -9.50 -14.53
N GLY A 406 -3.67 -10.33 -14.04
CA GLY A 406 -2.23 -10.09 -14.00
C GLY A 406 -1.50 -10.87 -15.09
N LEU A 407 -0.51 -10.23 -15.71
CA LEU A 407 0.41 -10.83 -16.66
C LEU A 407 1.83 -10.41 -16.29
N GLY A 408 2.80 -11.26 -16.54
CA GLY A 408 4.19 -10.87 -16.35
C GLY A 408 5.17 -11.91 -16.85
N PHE A 409 6.43 -11.50 -16.92
CA PHE A 409 7.52 -12.38 -17.26
C PHE A 409 8.78 -11.98 -16.49
N GLY A 410 9.69 -12.93 -16.36
CA GLY A 410 11.05 -12.69 -15.88
C GLY A 410 12.07 -12.95 -16.97
N TYR A 411 13.26 -12.37 -16.80
CA TYR A 411 14.46 -12.72 -17.54
C TYR A 411 15.59 -12.91 -16.53
N HIS A 412 15.95 -14.17 -16.28
CA HIS A 412 16.94 -14.56 -15.28
C HIS A 412 18.21 -15.03 -15.99
N THR A 413 19.33 -14.35 -15.77
CA THR A 413 20.62 -14.72 -16.37
C THR A 413 21.76 -14.48 -15.40
N GLY A 414 22.49 -15.57 -15.08
CA GLY A 414 23.54 -15.55 -14.07
C GLY A 414 23.04 -14.94 -12.74
N PRO A 415 23.72 -13.90 -12.20
CA PRO A 415 23.29 -13.25 -10.97
C PRO A 415 22.12 -12.27 -11.17
N MET A 416 21.75 -11.91 -12.40
CA MET A 416 20.77 -10.86 -12.67
C MET A 416 19.36 -11.43 -12.87
N ILE A 417 18.39 -10.79 -12.24
CA ILE A 417 16.95 -11.09 -12.34
C ILE A 417 16.26 -9.79 -12.74
N PHE A 418 15.73 -9.77 -13.96
CA PHE A 418 14.82 -8.73 -14.42
C PHE A 418 13.40 -9.30 -14.38
N ASP A 419 12.46 -8.58 -13.78
CA ASP A 419 11.06 -8.98 -13.80
C ASP A 419 10.16 -7.81 -14.20
N PHE A 420 9.11 -8.12 -14.95
CA PHE A 420 8.07 -7.19 -15.38
C PHE A 420 6.68 -7.77 -15.09
N GLY A 421 5.80 -6.92 -14.55
CA GLY A 421 4.43 -7.26 -14.23
C GLY A 421 3.46 -6.17 -14.67
N PHE A 422 2.34 -6.56 -15.25
CA PHE A 422 1.25 -5.70 -15.65
C PHE A 422 -0.09 -6.28 -15.20
N GLY A 423 -0.96 -5.47 -14.62
CA GLY A 423 -2.28 -5.89 -14.16
C GLY A 423 -3.38 -4.99 -14.69
N PHE A 424 -4.44 -5.57 -15.26
CA PHE A 424 -5.67 -4.86 -15.61
C PHE A 424 -6.51 -4.67 -14.34
N LYS A 425 -6.66 -3.44 -13.82
CA LYS A 425 -7.43 -3.18 -12.59
C LYS A 425 -8.91 -2.97 -12.89
N ASN A 426 -9.74 -3.47 -11.97
CA ASN A 426 -11.20 -3.41 -12.01
C ASN A 426 -11.76 -3.89 -13.37
N GLY A 427 -11.09 -4.86 -13.97
CA GLY A 427 -11.34 -5.38 -15.31
C GLY A 427 -10.45 -6.58 -15.57
N VAL A 428 -10.74 -7.28 -16.66
CA VAL A 428 -10.03 -8.53 -17.03
C VAL A 428 -9.36 -8.45 -18.39
N TRP A 429 -9.47 -7.31 -19.06
CA TRP A 429 -8.89 -7.09 -20.39
C TRP A 429 -8.75 -5.61 -20.70
N ILE A 430 -8.03 -5.27 -21.77
CA ILE A 430 -7.70 -3.89 -22.14
C ILE A 430 -8.92 -2.98 -22.33
N HIS A 431 -10.06 -3.50 -22.79
CA HIS A 431 -11.27 -2.68 -22.97
C HIS A 431 -12.10 -2.53 -21.70
N SER A 432 -11.98 -3.46 -20.74
CA SER A 432 -12.77 -3.48 -19.51
C SER A 432 -12.03 -2.90 -18.32
N MET A 433 -10.71 -2.72 -18.41
CA MET A 433 -9.90 -2.16 -17.34
C MET A 433 -10.34 -0.73 -17.01
N GLN A 434 -10.48 -0.44 -15.71
CA GLN A 434 -10.72 0.92 -15.21
C GLN A 434 -9.46 1.49 -14.54
N GLY A 435 -8.33 0.80 -14.71
CA GLY A 435 -7.05 1.14 -14.15
C GLY A 435 -5.99 0.11 -14.54
N LEU A 436 -4.78 0.33 -14.07
CA LEU A 436 -3.65 -0.57 -14.30
C LEU A 436 -2.73 -0.67 -13.09
N ASN A 437 -2.02 -1.77 -13.06
CA ASN A 437 -0.87 -2.00 -12.21
C ASN A 437 0.34 -2.24 -13.09
N LEU A 438 1.47 -1.62 -12.79
CA LEU A 438 2.72 -1.81 -13.50
C LEU A 438 3.84 -1.98 -12.47
N SER A 439 4.74 -2.92 -12.72
CA SER A 439 5.93 -3.11 -11.91
C SER A 439 7.09 -3.57 -12.76
N LEU A 440 8.25 -2.97 -12.53
CA LEU A 440 9.52 -3.30 -13.17
C LEU A 440 10.60 -3.34 -12.11
N GLN A 441 11.38 -4.41 -12.09
CA GLN A 441 12.45 -4.57 -11.11
C GLN A 441 13.69 -5.25 -11.68
N LEU A 442 14.84 -4.84 -11.14
CA LEU A 442 16.14 -5.43 -11.38
C LEU A 442 16.76 -5.82 -10.04
N THR A 443 17.02 -7.11 -9.88
CA THR A 443 17.63 -7.70 -8.69
C THR A 443 18.93 -8.41 -9.06
N ILE A 444 19.94 -8.31 -8.20
CA ILE A 444 21.18 -9.06 -8.31
C ILE A 444 21.22 -10.10 -7.19
N THR A 445 21.73 -11.28 -7.51
CA THR A 445 22.00 -12.37 -6.58
C THR A 445 23.50 -12.68 -6.49
N SER A 446 23.92 -13.44 -5.48
CA SER A 446 25.33 -13.88 -5.38
C SER A 446 25.79 -14.62 -6.65
N PHE A 447 27.06 -14.45 -7.03
CA PHE A 447 27.69 -15.07 -8.21
C PHE A 447 27.66 -16.60 -8.22
N LYS A 448 27.39 -17.25 -7.07
CA LYS A 448 27.11 -18.70 -7.04
C LYS A 448 25.81 -19.09 -7.77
N GLY A 449 24.99 -18.11 -8.16
CA GLY A 449 23.75 -18.32 -8.91
C GLY A 449 22.66 -19.03 -8.10
N ARG A 450 21.45 -19.09 -8.67
CA ARG A 450 20.42 -20.04 -8.22
C ARG A 450 20.59 -21.33 -9.01
N ASP A 451 21.20 -22.35 -8.41
CA ASP A 451 21.06 -23.71 -8.94
C ASP A 451 19.59 -24.15 -8.73
N SER A 452 18.79 -24.06 -9.79
CA SER A 452 17.37 -24.45 -9.79
C SER A 452 17.13 -25.96 -9.64
N THR A 453 18.19 -26.76 -9.55
CA THR A 453 18.17 -28.23 -9.58
C THR A 453 18.42 -28.89 -8.22
N LYS A 454 18.80 -28.14 -7.18
CA LYS A 454 18.92 -28.71 -5.83
C LYS A 454 17.58 -28.64 -5.11
N LYS A 455 16.89 -29.78 -5.06
CA LYS A 455 15.89 -30.03 -4.00
C LYS A 455 16.54 -29.70 -2.65
N PRO A 456 15.84 -29.05 -1.71
CA PRO A 456 16.32 -29.06 -0.33
C PRO A 456 16.45 -30.52 0.07
N GLU A 457 17.67 -30.94 0.41
CA GLU A 457 17.86 -32.27 0.98
C GLU A 457 16.90 -32.40 2.16
N SER A 458 16.23 -33.55 2.25
CA SER A 458 15.37 -33.87 3.38
C SER A 458 16.26 -34.08 4.61
N SER A 459 16.82 -33.01 5.16
CA SER A 459 17.32 -33.05 6.52
C SER A 459 16.09 -33.15 7.42
N THR A 460 16.00 -34.25 8.15
CA THR A 460 15.04 -34.47 9.23
C THR A 460 15.24 -33.51 10.40
N GLU A 461 16.28 -32.68 10.35
CA GLU A 461 16.56 -31.60 11.27
C GLU A 461 16.47 -30.29 10.49
N GLY A 462 15.54 -29.42 10.90
CA GLY A 462 15.62 -28.01 10.52
C GLY A 462 16.91 -27.40 11.06
N PRO A 463 17.48 -26.38 10.42
CA PRO A 463 18.68 -25.72 10.92
C PRO A 463 18.36 -25.11 12.29
N ALA A 464 18.83 -25.77 13.34
CA ALA A 464 18.75 -25.25 14.69
C ALA A 464 19.65 -24.01 14.80
N PRO A 465 19.25 -22.97 15.56
CA PRO A 465 20.17 -21.90 15.90
C PRO A 465 21.36 -22.49 16.64
N LEU A 466 22.57 -22.15 16.21
CA LEU A 466 23.80 -22.54 16.92
C LEU A 466 23.75 -21.97 18.35
N PRO A 467 24.06 -22.78 19.38
CA PRO A 467 24.18 -22.25 20.73
C PRO A 467 25.33 -21.24 20.78
N ILE A 468 25.10 -20.14 21.50
CA ILE A 468 26.16 -19.22 21.91
C ILE A 468 27.07 -20.01 22.86
N GLU A 469 28.34 -20.19 22.50
CA GLU A 469 29.34 -20.70 23.42
C GLU A 469 29.50 -19.67 24.57
N ASP A 470 29.06 -20.06 25.76
CA ASP A 470 29.40 -19.35 27.00
C ASP A 470 30.92 -19.40 27.21
N ASN A 471 31.62 -18.35 26.78
CA ASN A 471 32.99 -18.08 27.19
C ASN A 471 32.99 -17.56 28.63
N ASN A 472 32.89 -18.48 29.59
CA ASN A 472 33.28 -18.24 30.98
C ASN A 472 34.51 -19.10 31.29
N ASN A 473 35.68 -18.66 30.83
CA ASN A 473 36.94 -18.97 31.50
C ASN A 473 37.38 -17.70 32.22
N GLU A 474 37.10 -17.66 33.52
CA GLU A 474 37.69 -16.71 34.44
C GLU A 474 39.20 -16.95 34.50
N GLU A 475 39.99 -15.93 34.15
CA GLU A 475 41.38 -15.80 34.59
C GLU A 475 41.39 -15.70 36.11
N LEU A 476 41.96 -16.70 36.77
CA LEU A 476 42.45 -16.60 38.14
C LEU A 476 43.97 -16.71 38.11
N ASP A 477 44.60 -15.54 37.99
CA ASP A 477 45.97 -15.32 38.42
C ASP A 477 46.06 -15.54 39.93
N ASN A 478 46.89 -16.48 40.36
CA ASN A 478 47.60 -16.37 41.64
C ASN A 478 48.86 -17.25 41.66
N THR A 479 49.97 -16.53 41.76
CA THR A 479 51.32 -16.91 42.22
C THR A 479 51.38 -17.96 43.32
N ASN A 480 52.25 -18.97 43.18
CA ASN A 480 53.49 -19.14 43.97
C ASN A 480 54.12 -20.54 43.81
N ASP A 481 55.45 -20.54 43.99
CA ASP A 481 56.35 -21.63 44.40
C ASP A 481 56.72 -22.69 43.34
N GLN A 482 57.92 -22.61 42.75
CA GLN A 482 59.24 -23.02 43.26
C GLN A 482 59.68 -24.38 42.67
N GLU A 483 60.83 -24.32 41.97
CA GLU A 483 61.88 -25.35 41.91
C GLU A 483 61.56 -26.68 41.19
N ILE A 484 62.47 -27.42 40.53
CA ILE A 484 63.89 -27.37 40.17
C ILE A 484 64.07 -28.56 39.18
N ASN A 485 65.01 -28.45 38.24
CA ASN A 485 65.65 -29.55 37.46
C ASN A 485 64.79 -30.34 36.46
N GLU A 486 65.29 -30.91 35.37
CA GLU A 486 66.55 -30.93 34.62
C GLU A 486 66.25 -31.79 33.38
N THR A 487 66.91 -31.50 32.24
CA THR A 487 67.29 -32.46 31.16
C THR A 487 66.19 -33.25 30.44
N SER A 488 66.36 -33.80 29.24
CA SER A 488 67.10 -33.52 28.01
C SER A 488 66.55 -34.55 26.99
N ASP A 489 66.78 -34.29 25.71
CA ASP A 489 66.92 -35.27 24.62
C ASP A 489 65.71 -35.98 23.99
N GLU A 490 65.48 -35.58 22.74
CA GLU A 490 65.64 -36.41 21.53
C GLU A 490 65.05 -37.83 21.48
N SER A 491 64.04 -37.96 20.62
CA SER A 491 64.02 -38.84 19.44
C SER A 491 63.93 -40.38 19.57
N LEU A 492 63.26 -40.92 18.53
CA LEU A 492 63.35 -42.26 17.92
C LEU A 492 62.40 -43.39 18.41
N SER A 493 61.43 -43.65 17.52
CA SER A 493 61.00 -44.94 16.95
C SER A 493 60.74 -46.15 17.87
N GLY A 494 59.51 -46.65 17.76
CA GLY A 494 59.06 -48.00 18.06
C GLY A 494 57.63 -48.19 17.61
#